data_AF-A0A120EGN3-F1
#
_entry.id   AF-A0A120EGN3-F1
#
_cell.length_a   1.000
_cell.length_b   1.000
_cell.length_c   1.000
_cell.angle_alpha   90.00
_cell.angle_beta   90.00
_cell.angle_gamma   90.00
#
_symmetry.space_group_name_H-M   'P 1'
#
loop_
_entity.id
_entity.type
_entity.pdbx_description
1 polymer ?
#
loop_
_entity_poly.entity_id
_entity_poly.type
_entity_poly.pdbx_seq_one_letter_code
_entity_poly.pdbx_strand_id
1 'polypeptide(L)' 'MDVSSKSANNELELSFAKTKEEKWLKENAHRAGFIIRYPKEKENITGYAYEPWHIRYIGDVAEKIYKEKLTLEEYMNKRQ' A
#
# COMPACT_ATOMS: atom_id res chain seq x y z
N MET A 1 -7.56 -6.24 -1.07
CA MET A 1 -7.95 -6.41 -2.49
C MET A 1 -6.68 -6.30 -3.27
N ASP A 2 -6.44 -7.23 -4.19
CA ASP A 2 -5.26 -7.19 -5.05
C ASP A 2 -5.63 -6.52 -6.36
N VAL A 3 -4.83 -5.55 -6.78
CA VAL A 3 -5.06 -4.79 -8.00
C VAL A 3 -3.81 -4.80 -8.87
N SER A 4 -4.00 -4.78 -10.18
CA SER A 4 -2.92 -4.66 -11.14
C SER A 4 -3.38 -3.78 -12.30
N SER A 5 -2.59 -3.72 -13.36
CA SER A 5 -2.89 -2.97 -14.57
C SER A 5 -2.52 -3.78 -15.80
N LYS A 6 -3.15 -3.45 -16.93
CA LYS A 6 -2.79 -4.02 -18.24
C LYS A 6 -1.30 -3.80 -18.56
N SER A 7 -0.71 -2.70 -18.09
CA SER A 7 0.72 -2.40 -18.26
C SER A 7 1.65 -3.35 -17.48
N ALA A 8 1.13 -4.07 -16.49
CA ALA A 8 1.79 -5.17 -15.77
C ALA A 8 1.17 -6.53 -16.11
N ASN A 9 0.53 -6.66 -17.28
CA ASN A 9 -0.17 -7.89 -17.71
C ASN A 9 -1.27 -8.38 -16.75
N ASN A 10 -1.78 -7.49 -15.89
CA ASN A 10 -2.67 -7.83 -14.77
C ASN A 10 -2.09 -8.86 -13.78
N GLU A 11 -0.77 -9.02 -13.75
CA GLU A 11 -0.06 -9.92 -12.83
C GLU A 11 0.18 -9.24 -11.47
N LEU A 12 0.33 -10.05 -10.43
CA LEU A 12 0.60 -9.62 -9.05
C LEU A 12 2.10 -9.75 -8.76
N GLU A 13 2.90 -8.97 -9.47
CA GLU A 13 4.35 -9.08 -9.48
C GLU A 13 5.04 -7.75 -9.17
N LEU A 14 6.31 -7.80 -8.77
CA LEU A 14 7.11 -6.59 -8.46
C LEU A 14 7.29 -5.67 -9.67
N SER A 15 7.08 -6.18 -10.89
CA SER A 15 7.04 -5.38 -12.12
C SER A 15 5.95 -4.30 -12.07
N PHE A 16 4.85 -4.52 -11.33
CA PHE A 16 3.78 -3.55 -11.15
C PHE A 16 4.28 -2.23 -10.55
N ALA A 17 5.22 -2.27 -9.59
CA ALA A 17 5.82 -1.09 -8.95
C ALA A 17 6.55 -0.13 -9.92
N LYS A 18 6.86 -0.59 -11.15
CA LYS A 18 7.53 0.24 -12.16
C LYS A 18 6.54 0.97 -13.06
N THR A 19 5.26 0.58 -13.04
CA THR A 19 4.22 1.13 -13.91
C THR A 19 3.79 2.53 -13.47
N LYS A 20 3.12 3.27 -14.37
CA LYS A 20 2.52 4.56 -14.01
C LYS A 20 1.29 4.37 -13.12
N GLU A 21 0.60 3.24 -13.26
CA GLU A 21 -0.61 2.89 -12.53
C GLU A 21 -0.31 2.61 -11.06
N GLU A 22 0.76 1.88 -10.75
CA GLU A 22 1.19 1.69 -9.35
C GLU A 22 1.66 3.00 -8.72
N LYS A 23 2.45 3.80 -9.44
CA LYS A 23 2.85 5.13 -8.94
C LYS A 23 1.65 5.99 -8.63
N TRP A 24 0.64 5.97 -9.49
CA TRP A 24 -0.63 6.66 -9.21
C TRP A 24 -1.32 6.06 -7.99
N LEU A 25 -1.42 4.73 -7.90
CA LEU A 25 -2.08 4.03 -6.79
C LEU A 25 -1.42 4.37 -5.45
N LYS A 26 -0.09 4.30 -5.36
CA LYS A 26 0.68 4.60 -4.16
C LYS A 26 0.43 6.02 -3.65
N GLU A 27 0.33 6.99 -4.55
CA GLU A 27 0.11 8.40 -4.21
C GLU A 27 -1.38 8.77 -4.04
N ASN A 28 -2.33 7.91 -4.43
CA ASN A 28 -3.76 8.26 -4.44
C ASN A 28 -4.68 7.33 -3.65
N ALA A 29 -4.26 6.10 -3.32
CA ALA A 29 -5.10 5.11 -2.64
C ALA A 29 -5.71 5.65 -1.33
N HIS A 30 -4.94 6.45 -0.59
CA HIS A 30 -5.38 7.04 0.68
C HIS A 30 -6.61 7.95 0.54
N ARG A 31 -6.79 8.59 -0.62
CA ARG A 31 -7.92 9.47 -0.93
C ARG A 31 -9.25 8.71 -0.97
N ALA A 32 -9.20 7.40 -1.16
CA ALA A 32 -10.35 6.49 -1.13
C ALA A 32 -10.36 5.59 0.12
N GLY A 33 -9.57 5.90 1.15
CA GLY A 33 -9.51 5.12 2.38
C GLY A 33 -8.65 3.85 2.29
N PHE A 34 -7.78 3.72 1.28
CA PHE A 34 -6.89 2.57 1.10
C PHE A 34 -5.42 2.91 1.39
N ILE A 35 -4.68 1.91 1.84
CA ILE A 35 -3.21 1.96 1.94
C ILE A 35 -2.58 0.85 1.12
N ILE A 36 -1.33 1.04 0.68
CA ILE A 36 -0.47 -0.08 0.30
C ILE A 36 -0.13 -0.83 1.58
N ARG A 37 -0.62 -2.05 1.72
CA ARG A 37 -0.63 -2.75 3.01
C ARG A 37 0.76 -3.22 3.44
N TYR A 38 1.56 -3.63 2.47
CA TYR A 38 2.90 -4.17 2.65
C TYR A 38 3.88 -3.31 1.85
N PRO A 39 4.27 -2.12 2.37
CA PRO A 39 5.20 -1.24 1.69
C PRO A 39 6.63 -1.78 1.77
N LYS A 40 7.45 -1.38 0.80
CA LYS A 40 8.88 -1.70 0.75
C LYS A 40 9.60 -1.23 2.01
N GLU A 41 10.60 -1.99 2.46
CA GLU A 41 11.46 -1.66 3.62
C GLU A 41 10.72 -1.68 4.97
N LYS A 42 9.55 -2.34 5.03
CA LYS A 42 8.74 -2.54 6.23
C LYS A 42 8.44 -4.02 6.49
N GLU A 43 9.23 -4.92 5.92
CA GLU A 43 9.10 -6.37 6.04
C GLU A 43 9.28 -6.81 7.51
N ASN A 44 10.22 -6.19 8.23
CA ASN A 44 10.47 -6.48 9.65
C ASN A 44 9.30 -6.09 10.58
N ILE A 45 8.39 -5.25 10.11
CA ILE A 45 7.23 -4.78 10.89
C ILE A 45 5.98 -5.55 10.47
N THR A 46 5.75 -5.66 9.16
CA THR A 46 4.53 -6.26 8.63
C THR A 46 4.62 -7.79 8.57
N GLY A 47 5.83 -8.35 8.47
CA GLY A 47 6.07 -9.78 8.25
C GLY A 47 5.93 -10.23 6.79
N TYR A 48 5.64 -9.31 5.86
CA TYR A 48 5.45 -9.61 4.43
C TYR A 48 6.45 -8.84 3.59
N ALA A 49 6.86 -9.46 2.47
CA ALA A 49 7.64 -8.77 1.44
C ALA A 49 6.85 -7.60 0.83
N TYR A 50 7.52 -6.74 0.08
CA TYR A 50 6.85 -5.65 -0.64
C TYR A 50 5.80 -6.19 -1.62
N GLU A 51 4.54 -5.79 -1.45
CA GLU A 51 3.42 -6.13 -2.34
C GLU A 51 2.76 -4.85 -2.89
N PRO A 52 3.26 -4.28 -4.00
CA PRO A 52 2.69 -3.07 -4.60
C PRO A 52 1.22 -3.17 -5.01
N TRP A 53 0.74 -4.39 -5.27
CA TRP A 53 -0.64 -4.66 -5.69
C TRP A 53 -1.64 -4.74 -4.53
N HIS A 54 -1.16 -4.97 -3.30
CA HIS A 54 -2.04 -5.29 -2.19
C HIS A 54 -2.52 -4.03 -1.47
N ILE A 55 -3.78 -3.66 -1.72
CA ILE A 55 -4.43 -2.53 -1.06
C ILE A 55 -5.38 -2.98 0.04
N ARG A 56 -5.37 -2.24 1.15
CA ARG A 56 -6.22 -2.48 2.31
C ARG A 56 -7.07 -1.25 2.62
N TYR A 57 -8.39 -1.43 2.61
CA TYR A 57 -9.32 -0.42 3.08
C TYR A 57 -9.27 -0.30 4.61
N ILE A 58 -9.13 0.93 5.09
CA ILE A 58 -9.13 1.30 6.51
C ILE A 58 -9.92 2.59 6.78
N GLY A 59 -10.57 3.17 5.76
CA GLY A 59 -11.34 4.40 5.89
C GLY A 59 -10.48 5.64 6.14
N ASP A 60 -11.02 6.61 6.86
CA ASP A 60 -10.46 7.97 7.01
C ASP A 60 -9.03 8.00 7.56
N VAL A 61 -8.62 6.98 8.30
CA VAL A 61 -7.26 6.91 8.87
C VAL A 61 -6.18 6.68 7.80
N ALA A 62 -6.56 6.29 6.58
CA ALA A 62 -5.63 6.05 5.47
C ALA A 62 -4.80 7.29 5.12
N GLU A 63 -5.39 8.48 5.15
CA GLU A 63 -4.70 9.73 4.86
C GLU A 63 -3.56 9.98 5.86
N LYS A 64 -3.80 9.72 7.15
CA LYS A 64 -2.80 9.88 8.20
C LYS A 64 -1.67 8.87 8.05
N ILE A 65 -2.00 7.59 7.81
CA ILE A 65 -1.00 6.54 7.59
C ILE A 65 -0.11 6.86 6.39
N TYR A 66 -0.70 7.32 5.28
CA TYR A 66 0.03 7.72 4.08
C TYR A 66 0.97 8.91 4.36
N LYS A 67 0.47 9.99 4.98
CA LYS A 67 1.28 11.19 5.28
C LYS A 67 2.44 10.90 6.22
N GLU A 68 2.23 10.06 7.22
CA GLU A 68 3.26 9.68 8.19
C GLU A 68 4.14 8.51 7.74
N LYS A 69 3.89 7.93 6.55
CA LYS A 69 4.60 6.75 6.01
C LYS A 69 4.63 5.57 6.99
N LEU A 70 3.50 5.33 7.65
CA LEU A 70 3.35 4.26 8.62
C LEU A 70 2.84 2.98 7.96
N THR A 71 3.12 1.86 8.61
CA THR A 71 2.35 0.63 8.47
C THR A 71 1.09 0.69 9.33
N LEU A 72 0.18 -0.26 9.13
CA LEU A 72 -1.01 -0.37 9.96
C LEU A 72 -0.65 -0.73 11.42
N GLU A 73 0.35 -1.59 11.59
CA GLU A 73 0.91 -2.00 12.88
C GLU A 73 1.44 -0.80 13.66
N GLU A 74 2.30 0.02 13.02
CA GLU A 74 2.84 1.23 13.65
C GLU A 74 1.74 2.22 14.03
N TYR A 75 0.72 2.37 13.17
CA TYR A 75 -0.41 3.25 13.47
C TYR A 75 -1.24 2.77 14.67
N MET A 76 -1.51 1.47 14.76
CA MET A 76 -2.28 0.91 15.87
C MET A 76 -1.54 1.00 17.20
N ASN A 77 -0.21 0.79 17.19
CA ASN A 77 0.61 0.91 18.39
C ASN A 77 0.70 2.35 18.91
N LYS A 78 0.61 3.36 18.03
CA LYS A 78 0.58 4.79 18.41
C LYS A 78 -0.77 5.24 19.02
N ARG A 79 -1.84 4.45 18.90
CA ARG A 79 -3.18 4.79 19.41
C ARG A 79 -3.47 4.28 20.81
N GLN A 80 -2.56 3.48 21.39
CA GLN A 80 -2.59 3.11 22.81
C GLN A 80 -1.99 4.23 23.65
#